data_AF-A0A3N5MAG8-F1
#
_entry.id   AF-A0A3N5MAG8-F1
#
_cell.length_a   1.000
_cell.length_b   1.000
_cell.length_c   1.000
_cell.angle_alpha   90.00
_cell.angle_beta   90.00
_cell.angle_gamma   90.00
#
_symmetry.space_group_name_H-M   'P 1'
#
loop_
_entity.id
_entity.type
_entity.pdbx_description
1 polymer ?
#
loop_
_entity_poly.entity_id
_entity_poly.type
_entity_poly.pdbx_seq_one_letter_code
_entity_poly.pdbx_strand_id
1 'polypeptide(L)'
;MTTRNGSIPILRVIWALVRNQPVRYPLTLLNFTILWTMPVFIGFISAAYFDSLTGQAAGWDLTTVLAALWAWCVARIVVVFLAMRLHSGVLFRANAGIKRNMLSWIYSLPGAQPLAETPGEVVSRFRDDVEHTVEAFDFTVDLVGSGLSAVLSFMVLLVIDPLITLTVFTPVAFIILITSRLGTRIRRYRSAARDATEAITGFLGETLGSVQSVKVAGAERTMLARFEQLNEERRRMMVRDRTFTAGLEAVFFNTVSIGTGLILILAVGSLSQSATAGLTIGQFALFVYLLQMVTDSAWFIGIFLARVKQAGVSVERIVGLMDGSSWQDVVRDLDLG
;
A
#
# COMPACT_ATOMS: atom_id res chain seq x y z
N MET A 1 22.86 23.93 -12.55
CA MET A 1 22.25 24.94 -11.66
C MET A 1 21.35 24.26 -10.66
N THR A 2 21.89 24.07 -9.46
CA THR A 2 21.25 24.04 -8.13
C THR A 2 19.71 24.08 -8.06
N THR A 3 19.11 23.00 -7.57
CA THR A 3 17.96 23.09 -6.66
C THR A 3 18.29 22.37 -5.35
N ARG A 4 18.99 23.08 -4.46
CA ARG A 4 19.29 22.64 -3.09
C ARG A 4 18.05 22.72 -2.16
N ASN A 5 16.83 22.73 -2.72
CA ASN A 5 15.58 22.84 -1.95
C ASN A 5 14.30 22.38 -2.68
N GLY A 6 14.42 21.54 -3.71
CA GLY A 6 13.26 20.90 -4.34
C GLY A 6 13.31 19.43 -4.04
N SER A 7 12.44 18.94 -3.14
CA SER A 7 12.26 17.50 -2.89
C SER A 7 12.23 16.76 -4.22
N ILE A 8 13.07 15.75 -4.39
CA ILE A 8 13.18 15.05 -5.67
C ILE A 8 11.78 14.51 -6.01
N PRO A 9 11.23 14.82 -7.20
CA PRO A 9 9.90 14.35 -7.54
C PRO A 9 9.98 12.86 -7.85
N ILE A 10 9.81 12.03 -6.81
CA ILE A 10 9.85 10.57 -6.87
C ILE A 10 8.95 10.00 -7.98
N LEU A 11 7.83 10.65 -8.28
CA LEU A 11 6.97 10.29 -9.41
C LEU A 11 7.67 10.39 -10.78
N ARG A 12 8.61 11.33 -10.95
CA ARG A 12 9.43 11.41 -12.17
C ARG A 12 10.48 10.31 -12.23
N VAL A 13 11.01 9.88 -11.09
CA VAL A 13 11.92 8.73 -10.99
C VAL A 13 11.17 7.45 -11.39
N ILE A 14 10.00 7.21 -10.80
CA ILE A 14 9.11 6.10 -11.15
C ILE A 14 8.77 6.14 -12.65
N TRP A 15 8.40 7.30 -13.18
CA TRP A 15 8.10 7.46 -14.60
C TRP A 15 9.31 7.17 -15.50
N ALA A 16 10.51 7.55 -15.08
CA ALA A 16 11.73 7.19 -15.82
C ALA A 16 11.98 5.68 -15.82
N LEU A 17 11.76 4.99 -14.69
CA LEU A 17 11.84 3.52 -14.61
C LEU A 17 10.84 2.85 -15.56
N VAL A 18 9.61 3.38 -15.66
CA VAL A 18 8.59 2.95 -16.64
C VAL A 18 9.08 3.17 -18.06
N ARG A 19 9.56 4.38 -18.38
CA ARG A 19 10.00 4.75 -19.73
C ARG A 19 11.19 3.94 -20.22
N ASN A 20 12.09 3.54 -19.32
CA ASN A 20 13.24 2.69 -19.66
C ASN A 20 12.87 1.24 -19.98
N GLN A 21 11.61 0.83 -19.74
CA GLN A 21 11.13 -0.52 -20.00
C GLN A 21 9.84 -0.51 -20.84
N PRO A 22 9.85 0.09 -22.05
CA PRO A 22 8.64 0.46 -22.79
C PRO A 22 7.80 -0.74 -23.25
N VAL A 23 8.41 -1.93 -23.37
CA VAL A 23 7.69 -3.17 -23.71
C VAL A 23 7.35 -3.97 -22.46
N ARG A 24 8.35 -4.20 -21.58
CA ARG A 24 8.22 -5.10 -20.44
C ARG A 24 7.28 -4.55 -19.36
N TYR A 25 7.34 -3.24 -19.07
CA TYR A 25 6.47 -2.65 -18.04
C TYR A 25 4.99 -2.67 -18.46
N PRO A 26 4.58 -2.23 -19.67
CA PRO A 26 3.17 -2.32 -20.08
C PRO A 26 2.63 -3.74 -20.14
N LEU A 27 3.45 -4.74 -20.52
CA LEU A 27 3.04 -6.15 -20.49
C LEU A 27 2.79 -6.64 -19.06
N THR A 28 3.69 -6.31 -18.12
CA THR A 28 3.48 -6.60 -16.69
C THR A 28 2.23 -5.89 -16.16
N LEU A 29 2.06 -4.62 -16.49
CA LEU A 29 0.91 -3.81 -16.10
C LEU A 29 -0.41 -4.42 -16.60
N LEU A 30 -0.47 -4.79 -17.88
CA LEU A 30 -1.64 -5.44 -18.47
C LEU A 30 -1.96 -6.75 -17.74
N ASN A 31 -0.95 -7.58 -17.51
CA ASN A 31 -1.14 -8.87 -16.86
C ASN A 31 -1.59 -8.73 -15.39
N PHE A 32 -1.00 -7.80 -14.62
CA PHE A 32 -1.46 -7.48 -13.26
C PHE A 32 -2.86 -6.89 -13.26
N THR A 33 -3.20 -6.06 -14.24
CA THR A 33 -4.56 -5.52 -14.39
C THR A 33 -5.57 -6.66 -14.60
N ILE A 34 -5.25 -7.64 -15.45
CA ILE A 34 -6.06 -8.85 -15.61
C ILE A 34 -6.15 -9.62 -14.29
N LEU A 35 -5.03 -9.81 -13.59
CA LEU A 35 -5.00 -10.51 -12.31
C LEU A 35 -5.90 -9.84 -11.24
N TRP A 36 -5.89 -8.51 -11.16
CA TRP A 36 -6.68 -7.72 -10.21
C TRP A 36 -8.17 -7.69 -10.54
N THR A 37 -8.53 -7.76 -11.83
CA THR A 37 -9.92 -7.75 -12.30
C THR A 37 -10.53 -9.16 -12.38
N MET A 38 -9.72 -10.21 -12.52
CA MET A 38 -10.16 -11.61 -12.56
C MET A 38 -11.09 -12.04 -11.40
N PRO A 39 -10.88 -11.62 -10.14
CA PRO A 39 -11.80 -11.93 -9.05
C PRO A 39 -13.23 -11.39 -9.27
N VAL A 40 -13.44 -10.31 -10.02
CA VAL A 40 -14.80 -9.82 -10.32
C VAL A 40 -15.67 -10.92 -10.95
N PHE A 41 -15.07 -11.77 -11.80
CA PHE A 41 -15.77 -12.88 -12.44
C PHE A 41 -16.20 -13.98 -11.46
N ILE A 42 -15.45 -14.22 -10.37
CA ILE A 42 -15.88 -15.21 -9.36
C ILE A 42 -17.16 -14.75 -8.67
N GLY A 43 -17.32 -13.45 -8.44
CA GLY A 43 -18.54 -12.87 -7.90
C GLY A 43 -19.74 -13.18 -8.79
N PHE A 44 -19.60 -13.00 -10.11
CA PHE A 44 -20.68 -13.30 -11.07
C PHE A 44 -21.01 -14.79 -11.13
N ILE A 45 -20.01 -15.67 -11.11
CA ILE A 45 -20.22 -17.13 -11.07
C ILE A 45 -20.99 -17.52 -9.80
N SER A 46 -20.59 -16.97 -8.65
CA SER A 46 -21.30 -17.20 -7.38
C SER A 46 -22.73 -16.65 -7.41
N ALA A 47 -22.94 -15.47 -7.98
CA ALA A 47 -24.26 -14.87 -8.12
C ALA A 47 -25.22 -15.75 -8.93
N ALA A 48 -24.76 -16.22 -10.09
CA ALA A 48 -25.55 -17.05 -10.98
C ALA A 48 -25.96 -18.38 -10.34
N TYR A 49 -25.09 -18.96 -9.50
CA TYR A 49 -25.42 -20.14 -8.71
C TYR A 49 -26.50 -19.87 -7.66
N PHE A 50 -26.41 -18.77 -6.92
CA PHE A 50 -27.43 -18.45 -5.92
C PHE A 50 -28.80 -18.14 -6.56
N ASP A 51 -28.80 -17.52 -7.73
CA ASP A 51 -30.03 -17.29 -8.49
C ASP A 51 -30.63 -18.59 -9.06
N SER A 52 -29.81 -19.59 -9.39
CA SER A 52 -30.31 -20.90 -9.82
C SER A 52 -30.94 -21.70 -8.69
N LEU A 53 -30.41 -21.60 -7.46
CA LEU A 53 -31.00 -22.22 -6.26
C LEU A 53 -32.40 -21.68 -5.93
N THR A 54 -32.71 -20.45 -6.34
CA THR A 54 -34.03 -19.82 -6.13
C THR A 54 -34.98 -19.97 -7.32
N GLY A 55 -34.56 -20.68 -8.38
CA GLY A 55 -35.34 -20.85 -9.61
C GLY A 55 -35.41 -19.61 -10.49
N GLN A 56 -34.62 -18.56 -10.20
CA GLN A 56 -34.59 -17.31 -10.96
C GLN A 56 -33.64 -17.37 -12.16
N ALA A 57 -32.69 -18.31 -12.18
CA ALA A 57 -31.78 -18.55 -13.31
C ALA A 57 -31.74 -20.03 -13.71
N ALA A 58 -32.15 -20.35 -14.94
CA ALA A 58 -32.00 -21.70 -15.50
C ALA A 58 -30.60 -21.89 -16.10
N GLY A 59 -29.98 -23.05 -15.86
CA GLY A 59 -28.73 -23.46 -16.54
C GLY A 59 -27.44 -23.41 -15.71
N TRP A 60 -27.47 -22.89 -14.49
CA TRP A 60 -26.34 -22.91 -13.54
C TRP A 60 -26.53 -23.99 -12.47
N ASP A 61 -26.53 -25.25 -12.88
CA ASP A 61 -26.52 -26.36 -11.94
C ASP A 61 -25.17 -26.44 -11.18
N LEU A 62 -25.09 -27.29 -10.16
CA LEU A 62 -23.86 -27.44 -9.38
C LEU A 62 -22.66 -27.82 -10.26
N THR A 63 -22.88 -28.63 -11.31
CA THR A 63 -21.79 -29.11 -12.17
C THR A 63 -21.21 -28.01 -13.06
N THR A 64 -22.05 -27.19 -13.67
CA THR A 64 -21.63 -26.04 -14.49
C THR A 64 -20.91 -24.99 -13.65
N VAL A 65 -21.37 -24.72 -12.43
CA VAL A 65 -20.71 -23.79 -11.50
C VAL A 65 -19.33 -24.31 -11.10
N LEU A 66 -19.23 -25.59 -10.72
CA LEU A 66 -17.95 -26.20 -10.41
C LEU A 66 -16.99 -26.17 -11.61
N ALA A 67 -17.49 -26.48 -12.81
CA ALA A 67 -16.69 -26.41 -14.03
C ALA A 67 -16.21 -24.98 -14.33
N ALA A 68 -17.07 -23.97 -14.15
CA ALA A 68 -16.71 -22.56 -14.32
C ALA A 68 -15.66 -22.10 -13.29
N LEU A 69 -15.82 -22.48 -12.02
CA LEU A 69 -14.85 -22.18 -10.97
C LEU A 69 -13.50 -22.86 -11.23
N TRP A 70 -13.51 -24.12 -11.68
CA TRP A 70 -12.29 -24.84 -12.07
C TRP A 70 -11.60 -24.18 -13.26
N ALA A 71 -12.35 -23.84 -14.31
CA ALA A 71 -11.82 -23.13 -15.47
C ALA A 71 -11.20 -21.79 -15.08
N TRP A 72 -11.88 -21.04 -14.21
CA TRP A 72 -11.38 -19.80 -13.64
C TRP A 72 -10.09 -20.01 -12.82
N CYS A 73 -10.04 -21.03 -11.97
CA CYS A 73 -8.84 -21.37 -11.18
C CYS A 73 -7.65 -21.70 -12.10
N VAL A 74 -7.85 -22.52 -13.13
CA VAL A 74 -6.80 -22.88 -14.10
C VAL A 74 -6.34 -21.65 -14.87
N ALA A 75 -7.27 -20.84 -15.38
CA ALA A 75 -6.93 -19.59 -16.07
C ALA A 75 -6.15 -18.63 -15.15
N ARG A 76 -6.57 -18.52 -13.89
CA ARG A 76 -5.89 -17.69 -12.89
C ARG A 76 -4.48 -18.17 -12.61
N ILE A 77 -4.26 -19.48 -12.49
CA ILE A 77 -2.92 -20.05 -12.31
C ILE A 77 -2.01 -19.63 -13.47
N VAL A 78 -2.47 -19.77 -14.71
CA VAL A 78 -1.70 -19.34 -15.90
C VAL A 78 -1.36 -17.86 -15.84
N VAL A 79 -2.33 -17.00 -15.50
CA VAL A 79 -2.12 -15.56 -15.36
C VAL A 79 -1.11 -15.24 -14.26
N VAL A 80 -1.18 -15.91 -13.10
CA VAL A 80 -0.24 -15.71 -11.98
C VAL A 80 1.18 -16.13 -12.35
N PHE A 81 1.36 -17.27 -13.05
CA PHE A 81 2.68 -17.69 -13.52
C PHE A 81 3.27 -16.68 -14.53
N LEU A 82 2.43 -16.18 -15.44
CA LEU A 82 2.84 -15.15 -16.39
C LEU A 82 3.19 -13.84 -15.66
N ALA A 83 2.39 -13.44 -14.67
CA ALA A 83 2.65 -12.29 -13.80
C ALA A 83 4.04 -12.42 -13.19
N MET A 84 4.31 -13.52 -12.49
CA MET A 84 5.57 -13.74 -11.79
C MET A 84 6.78 -13.65 -12.73
N ARG A 85 6.67 -14.20 -13.95
CA ARG A 85 7.77 -14.19 -14.94
C ARG A 85 8.01 -12.82 -15.55
N LEU A 86 6.97 -12.13 -16.00
CA LEU A 86 7.08 -10.78 -16.58
C LEU A 86 7.55 -9.76 -15.53
N HIS A 87 6.94 -9.84 -14.36
CA HIS A 87 7.16 -8.93 -13.24
C HIS A 87 8.57 -9.01 -12.68
N SER A 88 9.05 -10.22 -12.38
CA SER A 88 10.41 -10.42 -11.88
C SER A 88 11.43 -9.78 -12.83
N GLY A 89 11.27 -9.98 -14.15
CA GLY A 89 12.17 -9.39 -15.14
C GLY A 89 12.21 -7.86 -15.09
N VAL A 90 11.08 -7.21 -14.83
CA VAL A 90 10.98 -5.75 -14.72
C VAL A 90 11.66 -5.22 -13.47
N LEU A 91 11.41 -5.85 -12.31
CA LEU A 91 11.99 -5.42 -11.03
C LEU A 91 13.49 -5.68 -10.96
N PHE A 92 13.96 -6.86 -11.40
CA PHE A 92 15.39 -7.18 -11.39
C PHE A 92 16.20 -6.19 -12.23
N ARG A 93 15.69 -5.78 -13.40
CA ARG A 93 16.38 -4.80 -14.26
C ARG A 93 16.36 -3.39 -13.67
N ALA A 94 15.27 -2.96 -13.04
CA ALA A 94 15.25 -1.69 -12.31
C ALA A 94 16.28 -1.68 -11.18
N ASN A 95 16.29 -2.74 -10.35
CA ASN A 95 17.20 -2.90 -9.22
C ASN A 95 18.68 -2.94 -9.66
N ALA A 96 19.00 -3.80 -10.63
CA ALA A 96 20.36 -3.96 -11.13
C ALA A 96 20.84 -2.74 -11.92
N GLY A 97 19.97 -2.08 -12.68
CA GLY A 97 20.32 -0.87 -13.42
C GLY A 97 20.64 0.31 -12.49
N ILE A 98 19.85 0.54 -11.44
CA ILE A 98 20.16 1.58 -10.44
C ILE A 98 21.53 1.28 -9.78
N LYS A 99 21.75 0.04 -9.32
CA LYS A 99 23.03 -0.37 -8.71
C LYS A 99 24.20 -0.23 -9.67
N ARG A 100 24.03 -0.58 -10.95
CA ARG A 100 25.05 -0.40 -11.98
C ARG A 100 25.39 1.08 -12.16
N ASN A 101 24.42 1.97 -12.17
CA ASN A 101 24.65 3.42 -12.31
C ASN A 101 25.40 3.99 -11.11
N MET A 102 25.00 3.61 -9.91
CA MET A 102 25.72 3.99 -8.68
C MET A 102 27.17 3.51 -8.74
N LEU A 103 27.40 2.24 -9.12
CA LEU A 103 28.74 1.68 -9.22
C LEU A 103 29.58 2.35 -10.33
N SER A 104 28.96 2.63 -11.48
CA SER A 104 29.60 3.33 -12.59
C SER A 104 30.04 4.74 -12.21
N TRP A 105 29.25 5.43 -11.37
CA TRP A 105 29.64 6.73 -10.83
C TRP A 105 30.79 6.61 -9.83
N ILE A 106 30.77 5.61 -8.94
CA ILE A 106 31.89 5.37 -8.01
C ILE A 106 33.20 5.16 -8.80
N TYR A 107 33.16 4.39 -9.90
CA TYR A 107 34.33 4.15 -10.74
C TYR A 107 34.76 5.32 -11.62
N SER A 108 33.91 6.34 -11.81
CA SER A 108 34.28 7.54 -12.56
C SER A 108 34.99 8.59 -11.69
N LEU A 109 35.04 8.40 -10.37
CA LEU A 109 35.70 9.32 -9.45
C LEU A 109 37.23 9.39 -9.71
N PRO A 110 37.79 10.60 -9.88
CA PRO A 110 39.21 10.75 -10.18
C PRO A 110 40.09 10.34 -8.99
N GLY A 111 41.19 9.64 -9.27
CA GLY A 111 42.28 9.46 -8.32
C GLY A 111 42.00 8.55 -7.11
N ALA A 112 41.04 7.62 -7.21
CA ALA A 112 40.65 6.73 -6.11
C ALA A 112 40.26 7.51 -4.83
N GLN A 113 39.58 8.65 -5.00
CA GLN A 113 39.09 9.44 -3.88
C GLN A 113 38.18 8.58 -2.98
N PRO A 114 38.37 8.65 -1.65
CA PRO A 114 37.47 7.99 -0.72
C PRO A 114 36.08 8.60 -0.83
N LEU A 115 35.06 7.76 -0.71
CA LEU A 115 33.67 8.23 -0.62
C LEU A 115 33.47 9.04 0.66
N ALA A 116 32.57 10.02 0.62
CA ALA A 116 32.22 10.85 1.78
C ALA A 116 31.48 10.06 2.87
N GLU A 117 30.76 9.00 2.47
CA GLU A 117 30.07 8.07 3.38
C GLU A 117 30.96 6.85 3.70
N THR A 118 30.74 6.25 4.87
CA THR A 118 31.44 5.02 5.28
C THR A 118 31.04 3.82 4.41
N PRO A 119 31.88 2.77 4.31
CA PRO A 119 31.53 1.57 3.53
C PRO A 119 30.20 0.93 3.94
N GLY A 120 29.85 0.97 5.24
CA GLY A 120 28.58 0.44 5.74
C GLY A 120 27.37 1.24 5.28
N GLU A 121 27.47 2.58 5.28
CA GLU A 121 26.43 3.47 4.77
C GLU A 121 26.22 3.26 3.27
N VAL A 122 27.32 3.17 2.50
CA VAL A 122 27.28 2.88 1.06
C VAL A 122 26.57 1.55 0.79
N VAL A 123 26.88 0.49 1.54
CA VAL A 123 26.18 -0.80 1.40
C VAL A 123 24.69 -0.68 1.69
N SER A 124 24.28 0.09 2.71
CA SER A 124 22.87 0.37 2.98
C SER A 124 22.21 1.16 1.85
N ARG A 125 22.91 2.10 1.19
CA ARG A 125 22.39 2.77 -0.03
C ARG A 125 22.10 1.75 -1.12
N PHE A 126 23.08 0.89 -1.42
CA PHE A 126 22.95 -0.12 -2.47
C PHE A 126 21.86 -1.15 -2.17
N ARG A 127 21.61 -1.45 -0.90
CA ARG A 127 20.60 -2.43 -0.49
C ARG A 127 19.24 -1.77 -0.30
N ASP A 128 19.09 -1.01 0.79
CA ASP A 128 17.81 -0.58 1.32
C ASP A 128 17.23 0.58 0.49
N ASP A 129 18.07 1.56 0.11
CA ASP A 129 17.58 2.71 -0.66
C ASP A 129 17.18 2.31 -2.08
N VAL A 130 17.94 1.43 -2.72
CA VAL A 130 17.55 0.87 -4.03
C VAL A 130 16.28 0.03 -3.89
N GLU A 131 16.19 -0.82 -2.86
CA GLU A 131 15.02 -1.67 -2.61
C GLU A 131 13.76 -0.81 -2.45
N HIS A 132 13.77 0.20 -1.57
CA HIS A 132 12.62 1.09 -1.38
C HIS A 132 12.23 1.85 -2.65
N THR A 133 13.21 2.25 -3.46
CA THR A 133 12.95 2.91 -4.75
C THR A 133 12.24 1.96 -5.71
N VAL A 134 12.70 0.72 -5.79
CA VAL A 134 12.12 -0.32 -6.66
C VAL A 134 10.75 -0.77 -6.14
N GLU A 135 10.54 -0.90 -4.83
CA GLU A 135 9.24 -1.21 -4.22
C GLU A 135 8.18 -0.16 -4.57
N ALA A 136 8.52 1.14 -4.57
CA ALA A 136 7.55 2.17 -4.95
C ALA A 136 7.20 2.12 -6.44
N PHE A 137 8.15 1.74 -7.29
CA PHE A 137 7.92 1.48 -8.71
C PHE A 137 7.09 0.21 -8.93
N ASP A 138 7.37 -0.86 -8.19
CA ASP A 138 6.62 -2.11 -8.18
C ASP A 138 5.13 -1.86 -7.92
N PHE A 139 4.81 -1.22 -6.79
CA PHE A 139 3.44 -0.95 -6.37
C PHE A 139 2.60 -0.14 -7.37
N THR A 140 3.20 0.47 -8.39
CA THR A 140 2.43 1.13 -9.46
C THR A 140 1.54 0.16 -10.25
N VAL A 141 1.98 -1.08 -10.48
CA VAL A 141 1.16 -2.07 -11.21
C VAL A 141 -0.04 -2.51 -10.39
N ASP A 142 0.14 -2.67 -9.07
CA ASP A 142 -0.94 -2.99 -8.14
C ASP A 142 -1.91 -1.84 -7.97
N LEU A 143 -1.41 -0.60 -7.90
CA LEU A 143 -2.27 0.59 -7.80
C LEU A 143 -3.20 0.71 -9.00
N VAL A 144 -2.67 0.53 -10.22
CA VAL A 144 -3.48 0.62 -11.44
C VAL A 144 -4.45 -0.56 -11.53
N GLY A 145 -3.98 -1.78 -11.25
CA GLY A 145 -4.82 -2.98 -11.29
C GLY A 145 -5.96 -2.95 -10.27
N SER A 146 -5.64 -2.67 -9.00
CA SER A 146 -6.64 -2.51 -7.93
C SER A 146 -7.58 -1.33 -8.21
N GLY A 147 -7.07 -0.20 -8.67
CA GLY A 147 -7.87 0.96 -9.06
C GLY A 147 -8.88 0.63 -10.17
N LEU A 148 -8.46 -0.06 -11.23
CA LEU A 148 -9.37 -0.49 -12.29
C LEU A 148 -10.40 -1.49 -11.77
N SER A 149 -9.97 -2.46 -10.95
CA SER A 149 -10.85 -3.45 -10.34
C SER A 149 -11.91 -2.81 -9.45
N ALA A 150 -11.54 -1.80 -8.66
CA ALA A 150 -12.48 -1.00 -7.86
C ALA A 150 -13.45 -0.22 -8.74
N VAL A 151 -12.98 0.43 -9.81
CA VAL A 151 -13.88 1.15 -10.73
C VAL A 151 -14.89 0.20 -11.36
N LEU A 152 -14.42 -0.95 -11.88
CA LEU A 152 -15.31 -1.96 -12.45
C LEU A 152 -16.32 -2.49 -11.43
N SER A 153 -15.85 -2.84 -10.23
CA SER A 153 -16.70 -3.31 -9.13
C SER A 153 -17.75 -2.26 -8.75
N PHE A 154 -17.34 -1.01 -8.58
CA PHE A 154 -18.24 0.10 -8.26
C PHE A 154 -19.29 0.35 -9.34
N MET A 155 -18.90 0.29 -10.62
CA MET A 155 -19.84 0.40 -11.74
C MET A 155 -20.86 -0.74 -11.74
N VAL A 156 -20.44 -1.97 -11.45
CA VAL A 156 -21.36 -3.11 -11.31
C VAL A 156 -22.31 -2.91 -10.12
N LEU A 157 -21.83 -2.42 -8.97
CA LEU A 157 -22.69 -2.11 -7.82
C LEU A 157 -23.77 -1.07 -8.18
N LEU A 158 -23.39 -0.01 -8.91
CA LEU A 158 -24.35 0.99 -9.39
C LEU A 158 -25.39 0.41 -10.36
N VAL A 159 -25.01 -0.57 -11.19
CA VAL A 159 -25.96 -1.25 -12.09
C VAL A 159 -26.91 -2.16 -11.29
N ILE A 160 -26.44 -2.80 -10.22
CA ILE A 160 -27.26 -3.64 -9.35
C ILE A 160 -28.30 -2.80 -8.61
N ASP A 161 -27.85 -1.81 -7.84
CA ASP A 161 -28.73 -0.87 -7.15
C ASP A 161 -27.99 0.44 -6.81
N PRO A 162 -28.30 1.56 -7.50
CA PRO A 162 -27.66 2.85 -7.24
C PRO A 162 -27.92 3.39 -5.83
N LEU A 163 -29.11 3.19 -5.27
CA LEU A 163 -29.51 3.77 -3.99
C LEU A 163 -28.78 3.07 -2.85
N ILE A 164 -28.71 1.75 -2.89
CA ILE A 164 -27.94 0.94 -1.92
C ILE A 164 -26.46 1.29 -2.03
N THR A 165 -25.93 1.36 -3.25
CA THR A 165 -24.53 1.73 -3.48
C THR A 165 -24.21 3.10 -2.89
N LEU A 166 -24.97 4.14 -3.21
CA LEU A 166 -24.72 5.48 -2.66
C LEU A 166 -24.88 5.53 -1.14
N THR A 167 -25.84 4.81 -0.58
CA THR A 167 -26.06 4.75 0.87
C THR A 167 -24.86 4.13 1.60
N VAL A 168 -24.30 3.04 1.07
CA VAL A 168 -23.13 2.35 1.65
C VAL A 168 -21.85 3.17 1.49
N PHE A 169 -21.67 3.84 0.34
CA PHE A 169 -20.48 4.65 0.07
C PHE A 169 -20.51 6.02 0.76
N THR A 170 -21.68 6.54 1.12
CA THR A 170 -21.81 7.82 1.85
C THR A 170 -20.98 7.88 3.13
N PRO A 171 -21.12 6.94 4.08
CA PRO A 171 -20.34 6.98 5.31
C PRO A 171 -18.85 6.65 5.06
N VAL A 172 -18.50 5.84 4.05
CA VAL A 172 -17.10 5.62 3.63
C VAL A 172 -16.47 6.93 3.15
N ALA A 173 -17.14 7.66 2.26
CA ALA A 173 -16.69 8.96 1.76
C ALA A 173 -16.58 10.00 2.89
N PHE A 174 -17.54 9.99 3.83
CA PHE A 174 -17.51 10.85 5.00
C PHE A 174 -16.29 10.60 5.89
N ILE A 175 -15.93 9.33 6.12
CA ILE A 175 -14.75 8.97 6.92
C ILE A 175 -13.45 9.33 6.21
N ILE A 176 -13.36 9.12 4.90
CA ILE A 176 -12.21 9.57 4.10
C ILE A 176 -12.05 11.09 4.23
N LEU A 177 -13.16 11.85 4.12
CA LEU A 177 -13.16 13.30 4.27
C LEU A 177 -12.70 13.71 5.68
N ILE A 178 -13.26 13.12 6.73
CA ILE A 178 -12.86 13.38 8.13
C ILE A 178 -11.37 13.07 8.33
N THR A 179 -10.91 11.91 7.88
CA THR A 179 -9.53 11.46 8.04
C THR A 179 -8.57 12.41 7.30
N SER A 180 -8.93 12.85 6.10
CA SER A 180 -8.15 13.81 5.33
C SER A 180 -8.01 15.16 6.07
N ARG A 181 -9.09 15.64 6.68
CA ARG A 181 -9.13 16.88 7.47
C ARG A 181 -8.36 16.76 8.78
N LEU A 182 -8.41 15.59 9.41
CA LEU A 182 -7.70 15.29 10.66
C LEU A 182 -6.23 14.91 10.44
N GLY A 183 -5.75 14.83 9.19
CA GLY A 183 -4.39 14.40 8.88
C GLY A 183 -3.29 15.24 9.54
N THR A 184 -3.52 16.52 9.82
CA THR A 184 -2.59 17.37 10.60
C THR A 184 -2.55 16.96 12.07
N ARG A 185 -3.70 16.64 12.67
CA ARG A 185 -3.81 16.17 14.05
C ARG A 185 -3.21 14.79 14.23
N ILE A 186 -3.45 13.87 13.28
CA ILE A 186 -2.81 12.53 13.24
C ILE A 186 -1.29 12.69 13.21
N ARG A 187 -0.77 13.51 12.29
CA ARG A 187 0.67 13.77 12.20
C ARG A 187 1.24 14.35 13.49
N ARG A 188 0.52 15.26 14.15
CA ARG A 188 0.96 15.86 15.41
C ARG A 188 1.06 14.84 16.55
N TYR A 189 0.05 13.99 16.73
CA TYR A 189 0.09 12.94 17.78
C TYR A 189 1.16 11.90 17.49
N ARG A 190 1.27 11.48 16.23
CA ARG A 190 2.30 10.53 15.81
C ARG A 190 3.71 11.08 15.97
N SER A 191 3.92 12.38 15.71
CA SER A 191 5.21 13.04 15.96
C SER A 191 5.53 13.06 17.44
N ALA A 192 4.61 13.54 18.29
CA ALA A 192 4.84 13.60 19.74
C ALA A 192 5.13 12.22 20.36
N ALA A 193 4.48 11.15 19.87
CA ALA A 193 4.76 9.78 20.29
C ALA A 193 6.15 9.28 19.87
N ARG A 194 6.63 9.71 18.69
CA ARG A 194 7.99 9.42 18.21
C ARG A 194 9.03 10.18 19.01
N ASP A 195 8.84 11.49 19.21
CA ASP A 195 9.76 12.34 19.97
C ASP A 195 9.95 11.81 21.40
N ALA A 196 8.86 11.40 22.07
CA ALA A 196 8.93 10.80 23.40
C ALA A 196 9.59 9.40 23.40
N THR A 197 9.48 8.66 22.29
CA THR A 197 10.19 7.37 22.13
C THR A 197 11.68 7.60 21.92
N GLU A 198 12.06 8.58 21.09
CA GLU A 198 13.46 8.95 20.86
C GLU A 198 14.12 9.43 22.16
N ALA A 199 13.41 10.23 22.98
CA ALA A 199 13.91 10.71 24.26
C ALA A 199 14.25 9.56 25.24
N ILE A 200 13.38 8.56 25.40
CA ILE A 200 13.65 7.43 26.29
C ILE A 200 14.76 6.53 25.74
N THR A 201 14.82 6.30 24.42
CA THR A 201 15.87 5.47 23.82
C THR A 201 17.23 6.17 23.84
N GLY A 202 17.26 7.48 23.62
CA GLY A 202 18.46 8.30 23.74
C GLY A 202 19.00 8.28 25.16
N PHE A 203 18.13 8.51 26.15
CA PHE A 203 18.50 8.40 27.56
C PHE A 203 19.06 7.01 27.92
N LEU A 204 18.45 5.94 27.41
CA LEU A 204 18.95 4.58 27.63
C LEU A 204 20.34 4.38 26.99
N GLY A 205 20.56 4.88 25.77
CA GLY A 205 21.85 4.85 25.10
C GLY A 205 22.95 5.57 25.88
N GLU A 206 22.68 6.80 26.34
CA GLU A 206 23.61 7.58 27.16
C GLU A 206 23.92 6.91 28.50
N THR A 207 22.89 6.36 29.16
CA THR A 207 23.02 5.69 30.46
C THR A 207 23.83 4.41 30.33
N LEU A 208 23.59 3.60 29.29
CA LEU A 208 24.36 2.39 29.02
C LEU A 208 25.82 2.68 28.65
N GLY A 209 26.07 3.75 27.90
CA GLY A 209 27.43 4.22 27.62
C GLY A 209 28.17 4.76 28.84
N SER A 210 27.44 5.18 29.89
CA SER A 210 27.99 5.87 31.06
C SER A 210 27.76 5.12 32.38
N VAL A 211 27.45 3.82 32.35
CA VAL A 211 27.07 3.04 33.54
C VAL A 211 28.10 3.15 34.66
N GLN A 212 29.39 3.10 34.33
CA GLN A 212 30.45 3.21 35.32
C GLN A 212 30.42 4.57 36.05
N SER A 213 30.24 5.66 35.31
CA SER A 213 30.12 7.01 35.88
C SER A 213 28.88 7.14 36.77
N VAL A 214 27.76 6.53 36.37
CA VAL A 214 26.53 6.50 37.18
C VAL A 214 26.75 5.74 38.49
N LYS A 215 27.44 4.60 38.44
CA LYS A 215 27.79 3.79 39.62
C LYS A 215 28.74 4.52 40.57
N VAL A 216 29.78 5.16 40.04
CA VAL A 216 30.76 5.91 40.85
C VAL A 216 30.10 7.11 41.53
N ALA A 217 29.14 7.76 40.86
CA ALA A 217 28.40 8.89 41.41
C ALA A 217 27.26 8.49 42.37
N GLY A 218 26.94 7.19 42.52
CA GLY A 218 25.80 6.72 43.32
C GLY A 218 24.43 7.24 42.83
N ALA A 219 24.33 7.55 41.54
CA ALA A 219 23.19 8.26 40.96
C ALA A 219 22.10 7.31 40.41
N GLU A 220 22.13 6.02 40.71
CA GLU A 220 21.24 5.03 40.10
C GLU A 220 19.77 5.33 40.36
N ARG A 221 19.42 5.72 41.60
CA ARG A 221 18.03 6.08 41.94
C ARG A 221 17.54 7.29 41.14
N THR A 222 18.40 8.29 40.96
CA THR A 222 18.08 9.48 40.17
C THR A 222 17.86 9.13 38.70
N MET A 223 18.71 8.27 38.14
CA MET A 223 18.59 7.81 36.76
C MET A 223 17.32 6.96 36.56
N LEU A 224 16.98 6.08 37.51
CA LEU A 224 15.74 5.31 37.49
C LEU A 224 14.51 6.22 37.57
N ALA A 225 14.50 7.22 38.44
CA ALA A 225 13.39 8.18 38.52
C ALA A 225 13.23 8.98 37.21
N ARG A 226 14.34 9.38 36.58
CA ARG A 226 14.31 10.04 35.26
C ARG A 226 13.77 9.11 34.17
N PHE A 227 14.18 7.84 34.18
CA PHE A 227 13.66 6.82 33.26
C PHE A 227 12.14 6.65 33.41
N GLU A 228 11.65 6.54 34.64
CA GLU A 228 10.21 6.42 34.93
C GLU A 228 9.43 7.64 34.42
N GLN A 229 9.95 8.85 34.60
CA GLN A 229 9.36 10.08 34.09
C GLN A 229 9.24 10.06 32.55
N LEU A 230 10.33 9.73 31.85
CA LEU A 230 10.35 9.64 30.39
C LEU A 230 9.42 8.54 29.88
N ASN A 231 9.36 7.40 30.58
CA ASN A 231 8.49 6.30 30.23
C ASN A 231 7.01 6.64 30.40
N GLU A 232 6.65 7.38 31.44
CA GLU A 232 5.28 7.85 31.64
C GLU A 232 4.85 8.86 30.57
N GLU A 233 5.75 9.79 30.20
CA GLU A 233 5.50 10.71 29.08
C GLU A 233 5.29 9.95 27.77
N ARG A 234 6.17 9.00 27.46
CA ARG A 234 6.03 8.12 26.29
C ARG A 234 4.71 7.36 26.33
N ARG A 235 4.33 6.77 27.47
CA ARG A 235 3.06 6.05 27.64
C ARG A 235 1.88 6.97 27.27
N ARG A 236 1.85 8.18 27.82
CA ARG A 236 0.79 9.15 27.57
C ARG A 236 0.67 9.55 26.09
N MET A 237 1.80 9.81 25.43
CA MET A 237 1.80 10.17 24.00
C MET A 237 1.38 9.00 23.11
N MET A 238 1.91 7.79 23.39
CA MET A 238 1.56 6.56 22.67
C MET A 238 0.09 6.19 22.80
N VAL A 239 -0.48 6.28 24.01
CA VAL A 239 -1.91 6.04 24.24
C VAL A 239 -2.74 7.05 23.44
N ARG A 240 -2.39 8.34 23.48
CA ARG A 240 -3.12 9.37 22.73
C ARG A 240 -3.11 9.11 21.21
N ASP A 241 -1.97 8.74 20.64
CA ASP A 241 -1.85 8.41 19.21
C ASP A 241 -2.67 7.15 18.85
N ARG A 242 -2.50 6.07 19.63
CA ARG A 242 -3.21 4.80 19.40
C ARG A 242 -4.72 4.93 19.57
N THR A 243 -5.19 5.52 20.66
CA THR A 243 -6.64 5.66 20.91
C THR A 243 -7.30 6.52 19.84
N PHE A 244 -6.63 7.57 19.38
CA PHE A 244 -7.15 8.40 18.29
C PHE A 244 -7.22 7.64 16.96
N THR A 245 -6.14 6.92 16.60
CA THR A 245 -6.08 6.17 15.34
C THR A 245 -7.05 4.97 15.36
N ALA A 246 -7.09 4.20 16.46
CA ALA A 246 -8.01 3.09 16.64
C ALA A 246 -9.47 3.53 16.61
N GLY A 247 -9.79 4.72 17.14
CA GLY A 247 -11.14 5.28 17.03
C GLY A 247 -11.56 5.55 15.58
N LEU A 248 -10.65 6.09 14.76
CA LEU A 248 -10.92 6.31 13.33
C LEU A 248 -11.08 4.98 12.57
N GLU A 249 -10.20 4.01 12.83
CA GLU A 249 -10.28 2.67 12.23
C GLU A 249 -11.57 1.95 12.63
N ALA A 250 -11.96 2.00 13.90
CA ALA A 250 -13.20 1.42 14.38
C ALA A 250 -14.40 2.03 13.65
N VAL A 251 -14.46 3.35 13.49
CA VAL A 251 -15.55 4.01 12.74
C VAL A 251 -15.57 3.57 11.27
N PHE A 252 -14.41 3.39 10.64
CA PHE A 252 -14.27 2.88 9.26
C PHE A 252 -14.80 1.44 9.12
N PHE A 253 -14.27 0.50 9.90
CA PHE A 253 -14.68 -0.90 9.80
C PHE A 253 -16.14 -1.12 10.21
N ASN A 254 -16.63 -0.41 11.24
CA ASN A 254 -18.04 -0.50 11.62
C ASN A 254 -18.98 0.10 10.56
N THR A 255 -18.54 1.10 9.82
CA THR A 255 -19.30 1.65 8.69
C THR A 255 -19.50 0.64 7.58
N VAL A 256 -18.46 -0.14 7.25
CA VAL A 256 -18.57 -1.24 6.29
C VAL A 256 -19.57 -2.28 6.80
N SER A 257 -19.49 -2.64 8.09
CA SER A 257 -20.46 -3.57 8.72
C SER A 257 -21.91 -3.03 8.71
N ILE A 258 -22.10 -1.72 8.93
CA ILE A 258 -23.42 -1.06 8.82
C ILE A 258 -23.91 -1.11 7.38
N GLY A 259 -23.03 -0.90 6.39
CA GLY A 259 -23.34 -1.08 4.98
C GLY A 259 -23.85 -2.49 4.70
N THR A 260 -23.10 -3.51 5.12
CA THR A 260 -23.50 -4.92 5.03
C THR A 260 -24.84 -5.18 5.73
N GLY A 261 -25.06 -4.62 6.93
CA GLY A 261 -26.31 -4.75 7.68
C GLY A 261 -27.51 -4.08 7.01
N LEU A 262 -27.33 -2.88 6.43
CA LEU A 262 -28.35 -2.19 5.64
C LEU A 262 -28.73 -3.00 4.41
N ILE A 263 -27.74 -3.55 3.69
CA ILE A 263 -27.99 -4.42 2.54
C ILE A 263 -28.76 -5.67 2.98
N LEU A 264 -28.40 -6.31 4.10
CA LEU A 264 -29.13 -7.46 4.65
C LEU A 264 -30.59 -7.12 4.98
N ILE A 265 -30.85 -5.97 5.61
CA ILE A 265 -32.21 -5.53 5.94
C ILE A 265 -33.02 -5.25 4.66
N LEU A 266 -32.41 -4.61 3.67
CA LEU A 266 -33.07 -4.31 2.39
C LEU A 266 -33.32 -5.58 1.56
N ALA A 267 -32.38 -6.53 1.56
CA ALA A 267 -32.55 -7.85 0.95
C ALA A 267 -33.69 -8.66 1.60
N VAL A 268 -33.86 -8.55 2.92
CA VAL A 268 -35.00 -9.13 3.64
C VAL A 268 -36.32 -8.41 3.32
N GLY A 269 -36.29 -7.08 3.17
CA GLY A 269 -37.47 -6.31 2.75
C GLY A 269 -38.02 -6.76 1.39
N SER A 270 -37.14 -7.05 0.42
CA SER A 270 -37.50 -7.53 -0.91
C SER A 270 -38.05 -8.96 -0.98
N LEU A 271 -37.80 -9.80 0.03
CA LEU A 271 -38.39 -11.14 0.11
C LEU A 271 -39.90 -11.10 0.47
N SER A 272 -40.39 -9.97 0.98
CA SER A 272 -41.73 -9.87 1.55
C SER A 272 -42.81 -9.31 0.61
N GLN A 273 -42.46 -8.63 -0.49
CA GLN A 273 -43.46 -8.14 -1.46
C GLN A 273 -42.94 -8.15 -2.91
N SER A 274 -43.52 -9.04 -3.72
CA SER A 274 -43.69 -8.96 -5.17
C SER A 274 -42.45 -8.73 -6.05
N ALA A 275 -42.00 -9.81 -6.69
CA ALA A 275 -41.49 -10.05 -8.06
C ALA A 275 -41.00 -8.92 -9.02
N THR A 276 -40.89 -7.64 -8.67
CA THR A 276 -40.50 -6.58 -9.62
C THR A 276 -39.64 -5.43 -9.06
N ALA A 277 -39.19 -5.44 -7.79
CA ALA A 277 -38.40 -4.32 -7.26
C ALA A 277 -37.40 -4.67 -6.14
N GLY A 278 -36.83 -5.89 -6.14
CA GLY A 278 -35.93 -6.36 -5.07
C GLY A 278 -34.68 -7.05 -5.59
N LEU A 279 -33.60 -7.03 -4.80
CA LEU A 279 -32.35 -7.73 -5.12
C LEU A 279 -32.55 -9.25 -5.05
N THR A 280 -32.01 -9.97 -6.03
CA THR A 280 -31.92 -11.43 -5.99
C THR A 280 -30.87 -11.89 -4.96
N ILE A 281 -30.90 -13.15 -4.54
CA ILE A 281 -29.88 -13.70 -3.62
C ILE A 281 -28.50 -13.65 -4.28
N GLY A 282 -28.42 -13.92 -5.60
CA GLY A 282 -27.19 -13.79 -6.36
C GLY A 282 -26.68 -12.35 -6.43
N GLN A 283 -27.57 -11.38 -6.69
CA GLN A 283 -27.21 -9.97 -6.68
C GLN A 283 -26.72 -9.52 -5.29
N PHE A 284 -27.33 -10.00 -4.22
CA PHE A 284 -26.86 -9.74 -2.85
C PHE A 284 -25.44 -10.29 -2.63
N ALA A 285 -25.21 -11.55 -2.98
CA ALA A 285 -23.88 -12.18 -2.83
C ALA A 285 -22.81 -11.46 -3.66
N LEU A 286 -23.14 -11.10 -4.91
CA LEU A 286 -22.28 -10.30 -5.78
C LEU A 286 -21.98 -8.93 -5.17
N PHE A 287 -23.00 -8.27 -4.61
CA PHE A 287 -22.87 -6.94 -4.02
C PHE A 287 -21.89 -6.97 -2.85
N VAL A 288 -22.07 -7.91 -1.90
CA VAL A 288 -21.17 -8.04 -0.75
C VAL A 288 -19.74 -8.35 -1.18
N TYR A 289 -19.57 -9.23 -2.17
CA TYR A 289 -18.27 -9.58 -2.71
C TYR A 289 -17.54 -8.38 -3.35
N LEU A 290 -18.23 -7.64 -4.23
CA LEU A 290 -17.67 -6.48 -4.93
C LEU A 290 -17.44 -5.28 -4.00
N LEU A 291 -18.29 -5.10 -2.98
CA LEU A 291 -18.11 -4.05 -1.99
C LEU A 291 -16.74 -4.20 -1.29
N GLN A 292 -16.37 -5.42 -0.89
CA GLN A 292 -15.06 -5.67 -0.29
C GLN A 292 -13.92 -5.26 -1.24
N MET A 293 -14.01 -5.62 -2.53
CA MET A 293 -12.98 -5.26 -3.51
C MET A 293 -12.78 -3.73 -3.66
N VAL A 294 -13.87 -2.96 -3.67
CA VAL A 294 -13.77 -1.50 -3.72
C VAL A 294 -13.12 -0.95 -2.44
N THR A 295 -13.48 -1.51 -1.29
CA THR A 295 -12.99 -1.05 0.01
C THR A 295 -11.50 -1.36 0.19
N ASP A 296 -11.05 -2.55 -0.22
CA ASP A 296 -9.64 -2.97 -0.18
C ASP A 296 -8.75 -2.08 -1.06
N SER A 297 -9.28 -1.55 -2.16
CA SER A 297 -8.52 -0.67 -3.06
C SER A 297 -8.16 0.68 -2.41
N ALA A 298 -8.97 1.17 -1.47
CA ALA A 298 -8.63 2.35 -0.68
C ALA A 298 -7.39 2.12 0.20
N TRP A 299 -7.22 0.90 0.71
CA TRP A 299 -6.04 0.51 1.49
C TRP A 299 -4.77 0.48 0.63
N PHE A 300 -4.86 -0.04 -0.61
CA PHE A 300 -3.75 -0.04 -1.57
C PHE A 300 -3.24 1.36 -1.89
N ILE A 301 -4.14 2.34 -2.07
CA ILE A 301 -3.77 3.75 -2.27
C ILE A 301 -2.96 4.26 -1.07
N GLY A 302 -3.38 3.94 0.15
CA GLY A 302 -2.68 4.33 1.38
C GLY A 302 -1.25 3.77 1.45
N ILE A 303 -1.06 2.50 1.12
CA ILE A 303 0.26 1.87 1.07
C ILE A 303 1.13 2.49 -0.02
N PHE A 304 0.58 2.69 -1.23
CA PHE A 304 1.32 3.30 -2.32
C PHE A 304 1.86 4.68 -1.93
N LEU A 305 1.04 5.52 -1.31
CA LEU A 305 1.48 6.84 -0.83
C LEU A 305 2.60 6.75 0.20
N ALA A 306 2.56 5.76 1.09
CA ALA A 306 3.63 5.52 2.06
C ALA A 306 4.93 5.10 1.38
N ARG A 307 4.86 4.16 0.42
CA ARG A 307 6.01 3.68 -0.36
C ARG A 307 6.64 4.80 -1.20
N VAL A 308 5.84 5.61 -1.87
CA VAL A 308 6.29 6.78 -2.64
C VAL A 308 7.05 7.76 -1.74
N LYS A 309 6.56 8.02 -0.52
CA LYS A 309 7.25 8.91 0.42
C LYS A 309 8.59 8.33 0.89
N GLN A 310 8.62 7.03 1.22
CA GLN A 310 9.84 6.34 1.65
C GLN A 310 10.89 6.32 0.53
N ALA A 311 10.47 5.99 -0.70
CA ALA A 311 11.32 6.01 -1.88
C ALA A 311 11.86 7.41 -2.18
N GLY A 312 11.08 8.47 -1.93
CA GLY A 312 11.57 9.85 -2.07
C GLY A 312 12.80 10.14 -1.22
N VAL A 313 12.77 9.75 0.06
CA VAL A 313 13.93 9.88 0.97
C VAL A 313 15.08 9.00 0.49
N SER A 314 14.80 7.77 0.06
CA SER A 314 15.83 6.86 -0.44
C SER A 314 16.54 7.38 -1.68
N VAL A 315 15.81 7.95 -2.64
CA VAL A 315 16.42 8.56 -3.83
C VAL A 315 17.24 9.79 -3.46
N GLU A 316 16.78 10.63 -2.53
CA GLU A 316 17.57 11.76 -2.03
C GLU A 316 18.90 11.31 -1.43
N ARG A 317 18.90 10.19 -0.70
CA ARG A 317 20.11 9.59 -0.13
C ARG A 317 21.03 8.99 -1.20
N ILE A 318 20.49 8.31 -2.21
CA ILE A 318 21.28 7.81 -3.35
C ILE A 318 21.93 8.97 -4.12
N VAL A 319 21.18 10.04 -4.39
CA VAL A 319 21.70 11.22 -5.09
C VAL A 319 22.73 11.95 -4.22
N GLY A 320 22.53 12.00 -2.90
CA GLY A 320 23.51 12.53 -1.95
C GLY A 320 24.83 11.76 -1.95
N LEU A 321 24.79 10.44 -2.11
CA LEU A 321 26.00 9.63 -2.32
C LEU A 321 26.68 9.99 -3.64
N MET A 322 25.90 10.13 -4.72
CA MET A 322 26.40 10.46 -6.06
C MET A 322 26.65 11.96 -6.24
N ASP A 323 27.56 12.54 -5.45
CA ASP A 323 27.83 13.99 -5.45
C ASP A 323 28.09 14.53 -6.88
N GLY A 324 27.53 15.71 -7.16
CA GLY A 324 27.53 16.33 -8.48
C GLY A 324 26.58 15.70 -9.52
N SER A 325 25.90 14.60 -9.20
CA SER A 325 24.94 13.94 -10.09
C SER A 325 23.50 14.41 -9.86
N SER A 326 22.63 14.10 -10.82
CA SER A 326 21.19 14.32 -10.72
C SER A 326 20.45 13.00 -10.48
N TRP A 327 19.18 13.08 -10.04
CA TRP A 327 18.33 11.88 -9.94
C TRP A 327 18.16 11.15 -11.28
N GLN A 328 18.38 11.82 -12.42
CA GLN A 328 18.29 11.21 -13.74
C GLN A 328 19.43 10.22 -13.97
N ASP A 329 20.60 10.48 -13.39
CA ASP A 329 21.78 9.61 -13.50
C ASP A 329 21.58 8.29 -12.74
N VAL A 330 20.79 8.31 -11.65
CA VAL A 330 20.38 7.11 -10.91
C VAL A 330 19.60 6.14 -11.79
N VAL A 331 18.75 6.66 -12.67
CA VAL A 331 17.83 5.88 -13.52
C VAL A 331 18.18 5.96 -15.01
N ARG A 332 19.40 6.37 -15.35
CA ARG A 332 19.83 6.43 -16.75
C ARG A 332 20.09 5.02 -17.28
N ASP A 333 19.65 4.74 -18.50
CA ASP A 333 20.02 3.53 -19.25
C ASP A 333 20.07 2.22 -18.44
N LEU A 334 18.89 1.67 -18.15
CA LEU A 334 18.75 0.43 -17.37
C LEU A 334 18.89 -0.84 -18.23
N ASP A 335 19.33 -0.71 -19.48
CA ASP A 335 19.52 -1.87 -20.34
C ASP A 335 20.83 -2.56 -19.97
N LEU A 336 20.74 -3.85 -19.62
CA LEU A 336 21.87 -4.62 -19.10
C LEU A 336 22.50 -5.54 -20.17
N GLY A 337 22.13 -5.35 -21.44
CA GLY A 337 22.49 -6.25 -22.55
C GLY A 337 21.46 -7.36 -22.75
#